data_AF-A0A0U3IDX4-F1
#
_entry.id   AF-A0A0U3IDX4-F1
#
_cell.length_a   1.000
_cell.length_b   1.000
_cell.length_c   1.000
_cell.angle_alpha   90.00
_cell.angle_beta   90.00
_cell.angle_gamma   90.00
#
_symmetry.space_group_name_H-M   'P 1'
#
loop_
_entity.id
_entity.type
_entity.pdbx_description
1 polymer ?
#
loop_
_entity_poly.entity_id
_entity_poly.type
_entity_poly.pdbx_seq_one_letter_code
_entity_poly.pdbx_strand_id
1 'polypeptide(L)'
;MAGWKEVLKREGIIEVGDFVIEVSIDSECPCRDDTLYPAVLIYDLKNEEIYYLDEPFEPVSNFKEAVEQVFKWFEKYKTGERPIMKRSPKKEAPEEVVRRFLESIKSLE
;
A
#
# COMPACT_ATOMS: atom_id res chain seq x y z
N MET A 1 14.57 16.83 5.79
CA MET A 1 13.22 16.20 5.73
C MET A 1 13.45 14.70 5.70
N ALA A 2 12.75 13.91 6.52
CA ALA A 2 12.87 12.47 6.45
C ALA A 2 12.25 11.99 5.13
N GLY A 3 12.95 11.17 4.35
CA GLY A 3 12.40 10.64 3.09
C GLY A 3 11.20 9.73 3.36
N TRP A 4 10.35 9.54 2.36
CA TRP A 4 9.08 8.81 2.49
C TRP A 4 9.21 7.43 3.16
N LYS A 5 10.31 6.70 2.90
CA LYS A 5 10.59 5.40 3.52
C LYS A 5 10.72 5.47 5.04
N GLU A 6 11.34 6.52 5.56
CA GLU A 6 11.52 6.68 7.01
C GLU A 6 10.21 7.07 7.70
N VAL A 7 9.35 7.84 7.01
CA VAL A 7 7.99 8.15 7.49
C VAL A 7 7.17 6.86 7.59
N LEU A 8 7.10 6.08 6.50
CA LEU A 8 6.35 4.82 6.46
C LEU A 8 6.86 3.79 7.48
N LYS A 9 8.17 3.68 7.70
CA LYS A 9 8.72 2.78 8.74
C LYS A 9 8.28 3.17 10.15
N ARG A 10 8.17 4.47 10.43
CA ARG A 10 7.91 4.98 11.78
C ARG A 10 6.42 5.01 12.08
N GLU A 11 5.63 5.51 11.15
CA GLU A 11 4.22 5.80 11.35
C GLU A 11 3.31 4.71 10.77
N GLY A 12 3.80 3.94 9.80
CA GLY A 12 2.97 3.05 8.98
C GLY A 12 1.98 3.78 8.08
N ILE A 13 1.94 5.10 8.13
CA ILE A 13 1.02 5.93 7.36
C ILE A 13 1.81 7.03 6.66
N ILE A 14 1.44 7.34 5.42
CA ILE A 14 1.95 8.50 4.69
C ILE A 14 0.83 9.16 3.87
N GLU A 15 0.86 10.49 3.83
CA GLU A 15 -0.01 11.29 2.95
C GLU A 15 0.72 11.63 1.65
N VAL A 16 0.09 11.40 0.51
CA VAL A 16 0.67 11.62 -0.82
C VAL A 16 -0.39 12.17 -1.76
N GLY A 17 -0.35 13.48 -2.04
CA GLY A 17 -1.39 14.15 -2.81
C GLY A 17 -2.75 14.05 -2.12
N ASP A 18 -3.75 13.53 -2.84
CA ASP A 18 -5.11 13.32 -2.30
C ASP A 18 -5.28 11.95 -1.63
N PHE A 19 -4.19 11.22 -1.36
CA PHE A 19 -4.24 9.88 -0.80
C PHE A 19 -3.59 9.81 0.58
N VAL A 20 -4.19 9.03 1.46
CA VAL A 20 -3.52 8.49 2.63
C VAL A 20 -3.24 7.01 2.37
N ILE A 21 -2.01 6.60 2.63
CA ILE A 21 -1.56 5.22 2.46
C ILE A 21 -1.23 4.69 3.84
N GLU A 22 -1.90 3.61 4.23
CA GLU A 22 -1.62 2.89 5.46
C GLU A 22 -1.04 1.52 5.13
N VAL A 23 0.06 1.18 5.78
CA VAL A 23 0.67 -0.14 5.78
C VAL A 23 0.46 -0.76 7.14
N SER A 24 -0.02 -1.98 7.17
CA SER A 24 -0.23 -2.76 8.37
C SER A 24 0.17 -4.22 8.13
N ILE A 25 0.06 -5.03 9.19
CA ILE A 25 0.19 -6.48 9.10
C ILE A 25 -1.18 -7.09 9.35
N ASP A 26 -1.55 -8.04 8.50
CA ASP A 26 -2.73 -8.87 8.71
C ASP A 26 -2.30 -10.30 9.11
N SER A 27 -3.17 -10.98 9.87
CA SER A 27 -3.00 -12.37 10.26
C SER A 27 -4.27 -13.13 9.84
N GLU A 28 -4.17 -14.01 8.85
CA GLU A 28 -5.28 -14.92 8.56
C GLU A 28 -5.45 -15.88 9.74
N CYS A 29 -6.52 -15.70 10.54
CA CYS A 29 -6.93 -16.53 11.68
C CYS A 29 -5.75 -17.06 12.54
N PRO A 30 -5.48 -16.51 13.74
CA PRO A 30 -4.41 -16.97 14.66
C PRO A 30 -4.57 -18.42 15.19
N CYS A 31 -5.49 -19.16 14.57
CA CYS A 31 -6.00 -20.48 14.86
C CYS A 31 -5.17 -21.60 14.21
N ARG A 32 -4.46 -21.31 13.11
CA ARG A 32 -3.75 -22.32 12.31
C ARG A 32 -2.27 -22.01 12.07
N ASP A 33 -1.89 -20.74 11.99
CA ASP A 33 -0.55 -20.34 11.60
C ASP A 33 -0.23 -18.95 12.20
N ASP A 34 0.96 -18.73 12.75
CA ASP A 34 1.45 -17.39 13.18
C ASP A 34 1.92 -16.55 11.97
N THR A 35 1.31 -16.77 10.80
CA THR A 35 1.77 -16.17 9.55
C THR A 35 1.21 -14.76 9.41
N LEU A 36 2.10 -13.78 9.21
CA LEU A 36 1.73 -12.39 8.99
C LEU A 36 1.90 -12.03 7.52
N TYR A 37 1.06 -11.13 7.04
CA TYR A 37 1.06 -10.65 5.66
C TYR A 37 1.08 -9.12 5.62
N PRO A 38 1.78 -8.50 4.66
CA PRO A 38 1.66 -7.07 4.44
C PRO A 38 0.25 -6.73 3.94
N ALA A 39 -0.39 -5.75 4.55
CA ALA A 39 -1.65 -5.18 4.10
C ALA A 39 -1.45 -3.69 3.80
N VAL A 40 -2.03 -3.22 2.70
CA VAL A 40 -1.94 -1.80 2.31
C VAL A 40 -3.32 -1.27 1.98
N LEU A 41 -3.77 -0.28 2.74
CA LEU A 41 -5.00 0.46 2.50
C LEU A 41 -4.69 1.82 1.90
N ILE A 42 -5.53 2.22 0.95
CA ILE A 42 -5.41 3.49 0.23
C ILE A 42 -6.73 4.25 0.41
N TYR A 43 -6.67 5.36 1.13
CA TYR A 43 -7.81 6.25 1.35
C TYR A 43 -7.77 7.36 0.29
N ASP A 44 -8.72 7.40 -0.63
CA ASP A 44 -8.89 8.49 -1.61
C ASP A 44 -9.71 9.62 -0.99
N LEU A 45 -9.02 10.65 -0.51
CA LEU A 45 -9.64 11.78 0.18
C LEU A 45 -10.55 12.60 -0.73
N LYS A 46 -10.33 12.58 -2.04
CA LYS A 46 -11.15 13.32 -3.00
C LYS A 46 -12.51 12.67 -3.21
N ASN A 47 -12.55 11.35 -3.25
CA ASN A 47 -13.77 10.59 -3.52
C ASN A 47 -14.40 9.98 -2.27
N GLU A 48 -13.75 10.12 -1.11
CA GLU A 48 -14.15 9.51 0.17
C GLU A 48 -14.32 7.98 0.06
N GLU A 49 -13.46 7.33 -0.72
CA GLU A 49 -13.46 5.88 -0.92
C GLU A 49 -12.17 5.21 -0.41
N ILE A 50 -12.27 3.93 -0.08
CA ILE A 50 -11.16 3.11 0.42
C ILE A 50 -10.88 2.00 -0.60
N TYR A 51 -9.61 1.80 -0.87
CA TYR A 51 -9.06 0.75 -1.72
C TYR A 51 -7.97 -0.01 -0.97
N TYR A 52 -7.53 -1.12 -1.54
CA TYR A 52 -6.36 -1.86 -1.05
C TYR A 52 -5.48 -2.32 -2.22
N LEU A 53 -4.21 -2.57 -1.93
CA LEU A 53 -3.30 -3.19 -2.90
C LEU A 53 -3.35 -4.71 -2.75
N ASP A 54 -3.68 -5.39 -3.83
CA ASP A 54 -3.77 -6.85 -3.94
C ASP A 54 -2.55 -7.40 -4.70
N GLU A 55 -1.37 -6.90 -4.31
CA GLU A 55 -0.09 -7.32 -4.90
C GLU A 55 0.33 -8.70 -4.37
N PRO A 56 1.06 -9.50 -5.17
CA PRO A 56 1.70 -10.69 -4.66
C PRO A 56 2.68 -10.34 -3.51
N PHE A 57 2.53 -11.02 -2.39
CA PHE A 57 3.38 -10.88 -1.21
C PHE A 57 3.92 -12.23 -0.75
N GLU A 58 5.06 -12.18 -0.07
CA GLU A 58 5.55 -13.29 0.74
C GLU A 58 5.13 -13.09 2.20
N PRO A 59 4.92 -14.18 2.97
CA PRO A 59 4.80 -14.11 4.42
C PRO A 59 5.92 -13.30 5.07
N VAL A 60 5.58 -12.57 6.13
CA VAL A 60 6.50 -11.75 6.93
C VAL A 60 6.46 -12.14 8.40
N SER A 61 7.50 -11.79 9.13
CA SER A 61 7.60 -12.06 10.57
C SER A 61 7.26 -10.84 11.44
N ASN A 62 7.24 -9.65 10.85
CA ASN A 62 7.04 -8.39 11.57
C ASN A 62 6.70 -7.24 10.61
N PHE A 63 6.29 -6.12 11.18
CA PHE A 63 5.96 -4.90 10.44
C PHE A 63 7.11 -4.34 9.58
N LYS A 64 8.37 -4.45 10.04
CA LYS A 64 9.51 -3.94 9.28
C LYS A 64 9.66 -4.67 7.94
N GLU A 65 9.54 -5.99 7.95
CA GLU A 65 9.55 -6.81 6.73
C GLU A 65 8.36 -6.49 5.81
N ALA A 66 7.17 -6.26 6.37
CA ALA A 66 5.99 -5.84 5.61
C ALA A 66 6.26 -4.54 4.84
N VAL A 67 6.76 -3.52 5.54
CA VAL A 67 7.08 -2.21 4.96
C VAL A 67 8.18 -2.32 3.89
N GLU A 68 9.19 -3.17 4.09
CA GLU A 68 10.24 -3.40 3.09
C GLU A 68 9.71 -4.04 1.80
N GLN A 69 8.67 -4.89 1.88
CA GLN A 69 7.98 -5.39 0.68
C GLN A 69 7.20 -4.29 -0.02
N VAL A 70 6.44 -3.47 0.73
CA VAL A 70 5.67 -2.35 0.17
C VAL A 70 6.57 -1.34 -0.54
N PHE A 71 7.79 -1.11 -0.03
CA PHE A 71 8.77 -0.28 -0.72
C PHE A 71 9.11 -0.78 -2.12
N LYS A 72 9.26 -2.10 -2.28
CA LYS A 72 9.54 -2.68 -3.60
C LYS A 72 8.38 -2.43 -4.57
N TRP A 73 7.14 -2.54 -4.10
CA TRP A 73 5.97 -2.19 -4.91
C TRP A 73 6.00 -0.73 -5.33
N PHE A 74 6.25 0.19 -4.39
CA PHE A 74 6.25 1.62 -4.71
C PHE A 74 7.37 2.02 -5.67
N GLU A 75 8.57 1.44 -5.51
CA GLU A 75 9.66 1.66 -6.47
C GLU A 75 9.30 1.19 -7.89
N LYS A 76 8.59 0.06 -8.03
CA LYS A 76 8.07 -0.40 -9.31
C LYS A 76 7.00 0.55 -9.88
N TYR A 77 6.12 1.07 -9.04
CA TYR A 77 5.11 2.05 -9.46
C TYR A 77 5.74 3.35 -9.95
N LYS A 78 6.84 3.79 -9.32
CA LYS A 78 7.62 4.95 -9.77
C LYS A 78 8.22 4.74 -11.17
N THR A 79 8.57 3.52 -11.55
CA THR A 79 9.07 3.19 -12.90
C THR A 79 7.96 2.92 -13.93
N GLY A 80 6.69 2.92 -13.50
CA GLY A 80 5.52 2.81 -14.38
C GLY A 80 4.80 1.47 -14.34
N GLU A 81 5.18 0.55 -13.44
CA GLU A 81 4.39 -0.66 -13.16
C GLU A 81 3.03 -0.25 -12.58
N ARG A 82 1.96 -0.87 -13.05
CA ARG A 82 0.60 -0.54 -12.64
C ARG A 82 0.22 -1.34 -11.39
N PRO A 83 -0.30 -0.72 -10.32
CA PRO A 83 -0.71 -1.43 -9.12
C PRO A 83 -1.95 -2.29 -9.37
N ILE A 84 -2.03 -3.42 -8.67
CA ILE A 84 -3.27 -4.19 -8.52
C ILE A 84 -4.09 -3.56 -7.38
N MET A 85 -4.80 -2.48 -7.69
CA MET A 85 -5.61 -1.75 -6.71
C MET A 85 -7.09 -2.14 -6.81
N LYS A 86 -7.67 -2.57 -5.69
CA LYS A 86 -9.04 -3.09 -5.63
C LYS A 86 -9.90 -2.37 -4.60
N ARG A 87 -11.20 -2.33 -4.87
CA ARG A 87 -12.24 -1.90 -3.92
C ARG A 87 -12.81 -3.10 -3.14
N SER A 88 -12.76 -4.29 -3.75
CA SER A 88 -13.18 -5.56 -3.13
C SER A 88 -12.52 -6.72 -3.89
N PRO A 89 -12.53 -7.96 -3.38
CA PRO A 89 -11.91 -9.10 -4.05
C PRO A 89 -12.34 -9.33 -5.50
N LYS A 90 -13.55 -8.87 -5.87
CA LYS A 90 -14.13 -9.03 -7.23
C LYS A 90 -14.19 -7.73 -8.03
N LYS A 91 -13.74 -6.59 -7.48
CA LYS A 91 -13.87 -5.27 -8.12
C LYS A 91 -12.57 -4.50 -8.02
N GLU A 92 -11.98 -4.22 -9.19
CA GLU A 92 -10.87 -3.30 -9.36
C GLU A 92 -11.26 -1.86 -8.98
N ALA A 93 -10.27 -1.05 -8.63
CA ALA A 93 -10.44 0.38 -8.48
C ALA A 93 -10.72 1.04 -9.86
N PRO A 94 -11.47 2.16 -9.90
CA PRO A 94 -11.66 2.93 -11.13
C PRO A 94 -10.31 3.37 -11.73
N GLU A 95 -10.19 3.29 -13.06
CA GLU A 95 -8.95 3.64 -13.78
C GLU A 95 -8.43 5.05 -13.44
N GLU A 96 -9.34 6.01 -13.29
CA GLU A 96 -8.99 7.39 -12.93
C GLU A 96 -8.26 7.45 -11.58
N VAL A 97 -8.73 6.66 -10.59
CA VAL A 97 -8.15 6.61 -9.24
C VAL A 97 -6.76 5.98 -9.30
N VAL A 98 -6.61 4.86 -10.02
CA VAL A 98 -5.31 4.21 -10.23
C VAL A 98 -4.30 5.15 -10.87
N ARG A 99 -4.72 5.91 -11.89
CA ARG A 99 -3.85 6.88 -12.56
C ARG A 99 -3.42 8.01 -11.62
N ARG A 100 -4.36 8.60 -10.88
CA ARG A 100 -4.05 9.64 -9.89
C ARG A 100 -3.09 9.13 -8.82
N PHE A 101 -3.34 7.92 -8.31
CA PHE A 101 -2.47 7.29 -7.32
C PHE A 101 -1.04 7.11 -7.85
N LEU A 102 -0.87 6.60 -9.07
CA LEU A 102 0.43 6.46 -9.71
C LEU A 102 1.17 7.80 -9.87
N GLU A 103 0.45 8.86 -10.24
CA GLU A 103 1.01 10.22 -10.32
C GLU A 103 1.49 10.70 -8.93
N SER A 104 0.70 10.46 -7.87
CA SER A 104 1.08 10.78 -6.50
C SER A 104 2.32 9.99 -6.05
N ILE A 105 2.37 8.66 -6.27
CA ILE A 105 3.52 7.83 -5.90
C ILE A 105 4.81 8.27 -6.60
N LYS A 106 4.74 8.69 -7.87
CA LYS A 106 5.90 9.22 -8.60
C LYS A 106 6.52 10.47 -7.96
N SER A 107 5.72 11.25 -7.22
CA SER A 107 6.16 12.44 -6.51
C SER A 107 6.78 12.18 -5.12
N LEU A 108 6.83 10.92 -4.66
CA LEU A 108 7.46 10.56 -3.38
C LEU A 108 8.98 10.79 -3.41
N GLU A 109 9.48 11.69 -2.56
CA GLU A 109 10.92 11.98 -2.34
C GLU A 109 11.50 11.34 -1.08
#